data_AF-A0A433YFA7-F1
#
_entry.id   AF-A0A433YFA7-F1
#
_cell.length_a   1.000
_cell.length_b   1.000
_cell.length_c   1.000
_cell.angle_alpha   90.00
_cell.angle_beta   90.00
_cell.angle_gamma   90.00
#
_symmetry.space_group_name_H-M   'P 1'
#
loop_
_entity.id
_entity.type
_entity.pdbx_description
1 polymer ?
#
loop_
_entity_poly.entity_id
_entity_poly.type
_entity_poly.pdbx_seq_one_letter_code
_entity_poly.pdbx_strand_id
1 'polypeptide(L)'
;MKQTETANFLAVIKTAYPFFEITVPVTKLWQQMLQEVDYNIAKERLGQHIRSCKYAPTISDIVGVDKDKPSFYELQRAEEQEDQLELEAYNEQAIPMPDHIRERLERLVAKRKVSAHES
;
A
#
# COMPACT_ATOMS: atom_id res chain seq x y z
N MET A 1 12.07 -16.30 -18.10
CA MET A 1 11.36 -16.94 -19.25
C MET A 1 12.28 -17.36 -20.40
N LYS A 2 11.83 -18.29 -21.25
CA LYS A 2 12.46 -18.65 -22.53
C LYS A 2 12.21 -17.58 -23.61
N GLN A 3 13.02 -17.56 -24.67
CA GLN A 3 12.85 -16.62 -25.80
C GLN A 3 11.50 -16.76 -26.51
N THR A 4 11.02 -18.00 -26.70
CA THR A 4 9.74 -18.30 -27.32
C THR A 4 8.56 -17.74 -26.52
N GLU A 5 8.63 -17.87 -25.20
CA GLU A 5 7.65 -17.33 -24.25
C GLU A 5 7.61 -15.79 -24.31
N THR A 6 8.79 -15.15 -24.38
CA THR A 6 8.90 -13.68 -24.50
C THR A 6 8.31 -13.18 -25.81
N ALA A 7 8.54 -13.88 -26.92
CA ALA A 7 7.96 -13.53 -28.22
C ALA A 7 6.43 -13.63 -28.21
N ASN A 8 5.88 -14.70 -27.63
CA ASN A 8 4.43 -14.85 -27.45
C ASN A 8 3.86 -13.74 -26.56
N PHE A 9 4.56 -13.38 -25.49
CA PHE A 9 4.16 -12.31 -24.58
C PHE A 9 4.08 -10.94 -25.28
N LEU A 10 5.10 -10.59 -26.06
CA LEU A 10 5.11 -9.35 -26.86
C LEU A 10 4.04 -9.36 -27.96
N ALA A 11 3.75 -10.51 -28.55
CA ALA A 11 2.66 -10.64 -29.51
C ALA A 11 1.31 -10.31 -28.86
N VAL A 12 1.04 -10.81 -27.64
CA VAL A 12 -0.17 -10.45 -26.88
C VAL A 12 -0.24 -8.94 -26.62
N ILE A 13 0.87 -8.32 -26.21
CA ILE A 13 0.94 -6.86 -26.03
C ILE A 13 0.59 -6.14 -27.33
N LYS A 14 1.14 -6.55 -28.47
CA LYS A 14 0.85 -5.93 -29.77
C LYS A 14 -0.62 -6.07 -30.17
N THR A 15 -1.26 -7.20 -29.85
CA THR A 15 -2.69 -7.39 -30.12
C THR A 15 -3.59 -6.49 -29.27
N ALA A 16 -3.22 -6.25 -28.01
CA ALA A 16 -3.95 -5.34 -27.13
C ALA A 16 -3.65 -3.85 -27.43
N TYR A 17 -2.42 -3.55 -27.88
CA TYR A 17 -1.93 -2.20 -28.11
C TYR A 17 -1.36 -2.06 -29.53
N PRO A 18 -2.19 -1.65 -30.52
CA PRO A 18 -1.79 -1.59 -31.92
C PRO A 18 -0.58 -0.68 -32.19
N PHE A 19 -0.38 0.37 -31.38
CA PHE A 19 0.72 1.32 -31.51
C PHE A 19 2.06 0.83 -30.94
N PHE A 20 2.09 -0.33 -30.27
CA PHE A 20 3.33 -0.86 -29.70
C PHE A 20 4.25 -1.37 -30.81
N GLU A 21 5.51 -0.93 -30.85
CA GLU A 21 6.47 -1.40 -31.85
C GLU A 21 7.35 -2.53 -31.29
N ILE A 22 7.33 -3.68 -31.97
CA ILE A 22 8.21 -4.80 -31.64
C ILE A 22 9.43 -4.69 -32.53
N THR A 23 10.56 -4.30 -31.95
CA THR A 23 11.86 -4.29 -32.61
C THR A 23 12.80 -5.30 -31.94
N VAL A 24 13.83 -5.76 -32.66
CA VAL A 24 14.84 -6.69 -32.13
C VAL A 24 15.46 -6.23 -30.79
N PRO A 25 15.87 -4.95 -30.61
CA PRO A 25 16.40 -4.49 -29.33
C PRO A 25 15.37 -4.54 -28.20
N VAL A 26 14.09 -4.22 -28.49
CA VAL A 26 13.00 -4.32 -27.50
C VAL A 26 12.83 -5.76 -27.05
N THR A 27 12.78 -6.72 -27.96
CA THR A 27 12.65 -8.14 -27.60
C THR A 27 13.80 -8.62 -26.70
N LYS A 28 15.04 -8.21 -26.99
CA LYS A 28 16.21 -8.56 -26.15
C LYS A 28 16.12 -7.94 -24.76
N LEU A 29 15.71 -6.67 -24.66
CA LEU A 29 15.55 -5.99 -23.39
C LEU A 29 14.47 -6.67 -22.53
N TRP A 30 13.30 -6.96 -23.12
CA TRP A 30 12.22 -7.63 -22.42
C TRP A 30 12.61 -9.05 -21.99
N GLN A 31 13.36 -9.79 -22.82
CA GLN A 31 13.89 -11.10 -22.45
C GLN A 31 14.80 -11.01 -21.23
N GLN A 32 15.71 -10.03 -21.20
CA GLN A 32 16.65 -9.84 -20.10
C GLN A 32 15.92 -9.49 -18.80
N MET A 33 14.93 -8.59 -18.87
CA MET A 33 14.21 -8.12 -17.69
C MET A 33 13.17 -9.13 -17.16
N LEU A 34 12.63 -9.99 -18.03
CA LEU A 34 11.71 -11.07 -17.64
C LEU A 34 12.42 -12.41 -17.39
N GLN A 35 13.75 -12.41 -17.28
CA GLN A 35 14.49 -13.64 -17.04
C GLN A 35 14.15 -14.26 -15.68
N GLU A 36 13.96 -13.43 -14.66
CA GLU A 36 13.71 -13.81 -13.27
C GLU A 36 12.22 -14.05 -12.95
N VAL A 37 11.31 -13.65 -13.85
CA VAL A 37 9.86 -13.75 -13.64
C VAL A 37 9.30 -15.02 -14.30
N ASP A 38 8.44 -15.75 -13.57
CA ASP A 38 7.72 -16.90 -14.12
C ASP A 38 6.74 -16.48 -15.22
N TYR A 39 6.59 -17.34 -16.24
CA TYR A 39 5.74 -17.03 -17.39
C TYR A 39 4.27 -16.78 -17.02
N ASN A 40 3.74 -17.61 -16.12
CA ASN A 40 2.33 -17.54 -15.75
C ASN A 40 2.04 -16.28 -14.94
N ILE A 41 2.97 -15.91 -14.04
CA ILE A 41 2.85 -14.70 -13.23
C ILE A 41 2.84 -13.46 -14.13
N ALA A 42 3.78 -13.36 -15.07
CA ALA A 42 3.82 -12.23 -16.00
C ALA A 42 2.55 -12.14 -16.87
N LYS A 43 2.03 -13.28 -17.34
CA LYS A 43 0.81 -13.34 -18.15
C LYS A 43 -0.42 -12.84 -17.36
N GLU A 44 -0.55 -13.24 -16.11
CA GLU A 44 -1.63 -12.78 -15.23
C GLU A 44 -1.53 -11.27 -15.00
N ARG A 45 -0.34 -10.76 -14.66
CA ARG A 45 -0.09 -9.32 -14.49
C ARG A 45 -0.39 -8.53 -15.75
N LEU A 46 -0.01 -9.04 -16.92
CA LEU A 46 -0.34 -8.44 -18.21
C LEU A 46 -1.86 -8.40 -18.43
N GLY A 47 -2.57 -9.48 -18.14
CA GLY A 47 -4.02 -9.53 -18.23
C GLY A 47 -4.70 -8.49 -17.34
N GLN A 48 -4.23 -8.32 -16.11
CA GLN A 48 -4.72 -7.28 -15.19
C GLN A 48 -4.41 -5.87 -15.68
N HIS A 49 -3.22 -5.65 -16.25
CA HIS A 49 -2.83 -4.36 -16.81
C HIS A 49 -3.71 -3.98 -18.01
N ILE A 50 -3.96 -4.91 -18.93
CA ILE A 50 -4.83 -4.68 -20.09
C ILE A 50 -6.26 -4.31 -19.67
N ARG A 51 -6.76 -4.83 -18.55
CA ARG A 51 -8.10 -4.49 -18.04
C ARG A 51 -8.16 -3.12 -17.38
N SER A 52 -7.08 -2.67 -16.75
CA SER A 52 -7.07 -1.45 -15.93
C SER A 52 -6.48 -0.23 -16.63
N CYS A 53 -5.57 -0.44 -17.57
CA CYS A 53 -4.81 0.62 -18.23
C CYS A 53 -5.03 0.61 -19.74
N LYS A 54 -5.29 1.80 -20.30
CA LYS A 54 -5.44 2.01 -21.76
C LYS A 54 -4.10 2.14 -22.50
N TYR A 55 -3.00 2.27 -21.77
CA TYR A 55 -1.66 2.49 -22.33
C TYR A 55 -0.83 1.20 -22.28
N ALA A 56 0.08 1.05 -23.23
CA ALA A 56 0.96 -0.11 -23.30
C ALA A 56 1.75 -0.29 -22.00
N PRO A 57 1.89 -1.53 -21.50
CA PRO A 57 2.62 -1.80 -20.27
C PRO A 57 4.10 -1.48 -20.44
N THR A 58 4.69 -0.96 -19.37
CA THR A 58 6.14 -0.87 -19.22
C THR A 58 6.68 -2.17 -18.60
N ILE A 59 7.99 -2.39 -18.71
CA ILE A 59 8.64 -3.55 -18.08
C ILE A 59 8.42 -3.54 -16.56
N SER A 60 8.45 -2.35 -15.92
CA SER A 60 8.19 -2.19 -14.50
C SER A 60 6.77 -2.57 -14.09
N ASP A 61 5.77 -2.40 -14.95
CA ASP A 61 4.39 -2.79 -14.64
C ASP A 61 4.23 -4.31 -14.54
N ILE A 62 5.08 -5.05 -15.25
CA ILE A 62 5.07 -6.52 -15.29
C ILE A 62 6.03 -7.12 -14.25
N VAL A 63 7.24 -6.58 -14.16
CA VAL A 63 8.28 -7.04 -13.20
C VAL A 63 7.92 -6.62 -11.78
N GLY A 64 7.24 -5.48 -11.63
CA GLY A 64 6.84 -4.83 -10.39
C GLY A 64 6.67 -5.78 -9.23
N VAL A 65 7.60 -5.66 -8.29
CA VAL A 65 7.62 -6.36 -7.02
C VAL A 65 6.71 -5.55 -6.10
N ASP A 66 5.63 -6.19 -5.65
CA ASP A 66 4.69 -5.71 -4.63
C ASP A 66 3.72 -4.59 -5.06
N LYS A 67 2.62 -4.98 -5.73
CA LYS A 67 1.36 -4.21 -5.62
C LYS A 67 0.67 -4.43 -4.27
N ASP A 68 1.16 -5.38 -3.47
CA ASP A 68 0.63 -5.71 -2.14
C ASP A 68 1.20 -4.82 -1.02
N LYS A 69 1.99 -3.78 -1.35
CA LYS A 69 2.35 -2.79 -0.35
C LYS A 69 1.12 -1.95 -0.05
N PRO A 70 0.59 -2.00 1.19
CA PRO A 70 -0.55 -1.17 1.55
C PRO A 70 -0.21 0.30 1.29
N SER A 71 -1.19 1.04 0.81
CA SER A 71 -1.09 2.48 0.68
C SER A 71 -0.70 3.10 2.03
N PHE A 72 0.01 4.24 2.02
CA PHE A 72 0.34 4.98 3.25
C PHE A 72 -0.90 5.21 4.14
N TYR A 73 -2.05 5.50 3.52
CA TYR A 73 -3.31 5.70 4.22
C TYR A 73 -3.91 4.43 4.82
N GLU A 74 -3.62 3.26 4.23
CA GLU A 74 -4.08 1.97 4.75
C GLU A 74 -3.26 1.57 5.98
N LEU A 75 -1.95 1.84 5.94
CA LEU A 75 -1.07 1.67 7.10
C LEU A 75 -1.50 2.57 8.27
N GLN A 76 -1.70 3.86 8.01
CA GLN A 76 -2.14 4.80 9.05
C GLN A 76 -3.46 4.36 9.71
N ARG A 77 -4.42 3.88 8.90
CA ARG A 77 -5.70 3.40 9.44
C ARG A 77 -5.53 2.16 10.32
N ALA A 78 -4.64 1.25 9.95
CA ALA A 78 -4.37 0.06 10.75
C ALA A 78 -3.72 0.43 12.08
N GLU A 79 -2.75 1.35 12.07
CA GLU A 79 -2.11 1.88 13.29
C GLU A 79 -3.14 2.54 14.22
N GLU A 80 -4.02 3.42 13.70
CA GLU A 80 -5.07 4.06 14.49
C GLU A 80 -6.05 3.05 15.11
N GLN A 81 -6.34 1.94 14.41
CA GLN A 81 -7.18 0.87 14.92
C GLN A 81 -6.49 0.08 16.04
N GLU A 82 -5.19 -0.19 15.90
CA GLU A 82 -4.40 -0.84 16.95
C GLU A 82 -4.32 0.02 18.21
N ASP A 83 -4.03 1.31 18.06
CA ASP A 83 -4.00 2.28 19.17
C ASP A 83 -5.35 2.35 19.91
N GLN A 84 -6.46 2.34 19.16
CA GLN A 84 -7.80 2.36 19.75
C GLN A 84 -8.08 1.08 20.54
N LEU A 85 -7.75 -0.09 19.98
CA LEU A 85 -7.93 -1.37 20.66
C LEU A 85 -7.06 -1.48 21.92
N GLU A 86 -5.83 -0.95 21.87
CA GLU A 86 -4.95 -0.89 23.04
C GLU A 86 -5.55 0.00 24.15
N LEU A 87 -6.09 1.16 23.79
CA LEU A 87 -6.76 2.05 24.74
C LEU A 87 -8.00 1.42 25.36
N GLU A 88 -8.80 0.71 24.56
CA GLU A 88 -9.98 -0.04 25.03
C GLU A 88 -9.56 -1.14 26.00
N ALA A 89 -8.56 -1.95 25.65
CA ALA A 89 -8.03 -3.01 26.51
C ALA A 89 -7.45 -2.45 27.83
N TYR A 90 -6.77 -1.31 27.78
CA TYR A 90 -6.31 -0.61 28.97
C TYR A 90 -7.48 -0.15 29.85
N ASN A 91 -8.50 0.47 29.25
CA ASN A 91 -9.67 0.96 29.96
C ASN A 91 -10.48 -0.15 30.63
N GLU A 92 -10.55 -1.34 30.02
CA GLU A 92 -11.19 -2.51 30.61
C GLU A 92 -10.49 -2.98 31.90
N GLN A 93 -9.16 -2.87 31.97
CA GLN A 93 -8.36 -3.28 33.13
C GLN A 93 -8.14 -2.15 34.14
N ALA A 94 -8.28 -0.89 33.70
CA ALA A 94 -8.00 0.27 34.52
C ALA A 94 -8.99 0.39 35.68
N ILE A 95 -8.46 0.56 36.89
CA ILE A 95 -9.28 0.89 38.06
C ILE A 95 -9.66 2.38 37.95
N PRO A 96 -10.94 2.74 38.10
CA PRO A 96 -11.35 4.15 38.06
C PRO A 96 -10.66 4.92 39.19
N MET A 97 -10.27 6.17 38.89
CA MET A 97 -9.64 7.05 39.87
C MET A 97 -10.54 7.19 41.11
N PRO A 98 -10.03 6.92 42.33
CA PRO A 98 -10.81 7.06 43.56
C PRO A 98 -11.38 8.48 43.73
N ASP A 99 -12.63 8.58 44.20
CA ASP A 99 -13.40 9.83 44.21
C ASP A 99 -12.69 10.99 44.92
N HIS A 100 -12.08 10.73 46.08
CA HIS A 100 -11.38 11.74 46.87
C HIS A 100 -10.13 12.30 46.17
N ILE A 101 -9.47 11.50 45.31
CA ILE A 101 -8.33 11.94 44.50
C ILE A 101 -8.85 12.77 43.33
N ARG A 102 -9.93 12.33 42.69
CA ARG A 102 -10.60 13.04 41.59
C ARG A 102 -11.04 14.44 42.02
N GLU A 103 -11.77 14.56 43.12
CA GLU A 103 -12.21 15.86 43.65
C GLU A 103 -11.04 16.79 44.00
N ARG A 104 -9.95 16.25 44.56
CA ARG A 104 -8.76 17.04 44.87
C ARG A 104 -8.12 17.61 43.61
N LEU A 105 -8.00 16.81 42.54
CA LEU A 105 -7.45 17.25 41.26
C LEU A 105 -8.33 18.30 40.59
N GLU A 106 -9.65 18.11 40.57
CA GLU A 106 -10.60 19.08 40.01
C GLU A 106 -10.48 20.45 40.69
N ARG A 107 -10.38 20.48 42.03
CA ARG A 107 -10.18 21.73 42.79
C ARG A 107 -8.86 22.41 42.43
N LEU A 108 -7.78 21.65 42.21
CA LEU A 108 -6.48 22.21 41.81
C LEU A 108 -6.51 22.78 40.39
N VAL A 109 -7.15 22.07 39.45
CA VAL A 109 -7.32 22.54 38.06
C VAL A 109 -8.18 23.80 38.02
N ALA A 110 -9.28 23.85 38.77
CA ALA A 110 -10.14 25.02 38.86
C ALA A 110 -9.38 26.25 39.38
N LYS A 111 -8.60 26.09 40.47
CA LYS A 111 -7.74 27.17 41.00
C LYS A 111 -6.73 27.69 39.97
N ARG A 112 -6.13 26.80 39.18
CA ARG A 112 -5.16 27.17 38.14
C ARG A 112 -5.78 27.95 36.98
N LYS A 113 -7.02 27.62 36.58
CA LYS A 113 -7.74 28.35 35.51
C LYS A 113 -8.12 29.76 35.95
N VAL A 114 -8.58 29.93 37.18
CA VAL A 114 -8.97 31.24 37.75
C VAL A 114 -7.75 32.17 37.82
N SER A 115 -6.60 31.69 38.30
CA SER A 115 -5.40 32.54 38.39
C SER A 115 -4.84 32.98 37.03
N ALA A 116 -5.20 32.29 35.93
CA ALA A 116 -4.79 32.66 34.58
C ALA A 116 -5.73 33.69 33.91
N HIS A 117 -6.93 33.92 34.46
CA HIS A 117 -7.90 34.90 33.94
C HIS A 117 -7.92 36.20 34.77
N GLU A 118 -7.16 36.27 35.86
CA GLU A 118 -7.02 37.44 36.74
C GLU A 118 -5.69 38.20 36.54
N SER A 119 -4.93 37.92 35.47
CA SER A 119 -3.68 38.62 35.11
C SER A 119 -3.78 39.35 33.78
#